data_AF-A0A8T6XIJ5-F1
#
_entry.id   AF-A0A8T6XIJ5-F1
#
_cell.length_a   1.000
_cell.length_b   1.000
_cell.length_c   1.000
_cell.angle_alpha   90.00
_cell.angle_beta   90.00
_cell.angle_gamma   90.00
#
_symmetry.space_group_name_H-M   'P 1'
#
loop_
_entity.id
_entity.type
_entity.pdbx_description
1 polymer ?
#
loop_
_entity_poly.entity_id
_entity_poly.type
_entity_poly.pdbx_seq_one_letter_code
_entity_poly.pdbx_strand_id
1 'polypeptide(L)' 'MGIMGDILDVTADGGRNGVIVSAISRKANLSHYAVLDKCEKLVEAGLVESVKNDRNRVFMITEKGLQFFQ' A
#
# COMPACT_ATOMS: atom_id res chain seq x y z
N MET A 1 -4.17 -12.54 8.60
CA MET A 1 -3.04 -11.63 8.30
C MET A 1 -3.24 -10.36 9.12
N GLY A 2 -2.18 -9.70 9.59
CA GLY A 2 -2.33 -8.46 10.38
C GLY A 2 -2.54 -7.23 9.49
N ILE A 3 -2.68 -6.06 10.12
CA ILE A 3 -2.92 -4.75 9.46
C ILE A 3 -2.01 -4.50 8.24
N MET A 4 -0.73 -4.88 8.33
CA MET A 4 0.23 -4.71 7.21
C MET A 4 -0.07 -5.66 6.04
N GLY A 5 -0.55 -6.87 6.31
CA GLY A 5 -1.00 -7.82 5.30
C GLY A 5 -2.26 -7.33 4.60
N ASP A 6 -3.20 -6.73 5.34
CA ASP A 6 -4.42 -6.15 4.75
C ASP A 6 -4.08 -5.00 3.79
N ILE A 7 -3.10 -4.15 4.14
CA ILE A 7 -2.63 -3.09 3.23
C ILE A 7 -1.93 -3.67 2.01
N LEU A 8 -1.10 -4.71 2.20
CA LEU A 8 -0.35 -5.35 1.12
C LEU A 8 -1.27 -6.10 0.14
N ASP A 9 -2.32 -6.74 0.64
CA ASP A 9 -3.37 -7.38 -0.17
C ASP A 9 -4.09 -6.34 -1.03
N VAL A 10 -4.46 -5.21 -0.43
CA VAL A 10 -5.11 -4.11 -1.15
C VAL A 10 -4.20 -3.51 -2.23
N THR A 11 -2.90 -3.37 -1.99
CA THR A 11 -1.96 -2.86 -3.01
C THR A 11 -1.64 -3.91 -4.07
N ALA A 12 -1.65 -5.21 -3.73
CA ALA A 12 -1.53 -6.31 -4.69
C ALA A 12 -2.71 -6.32 -5.68
N ASP A 13 -3.93 -6.15 -5.18
CA ASP A 13 -5.15 -5.98 -5.96
C ASP A 13 -5.05 -4.85 -7.00
N GLY A 14 -4.35 -3.76 -6.66
CA GLY A 14 -4.14 -2.61 -7.54
C GLY A 14 -3.08 -2.82 -8.62
N GLY A 15 -2.22 -3.83 -8.44
CA GLY A 15 -1.13 -4.17 -9.35
C GLY A 15 -0.29 -2.96 -9.78
N ARG A 16 0.03 -2.90 -11.08
CA ARG A 16 0.88 -1.85 -11.69
C ARG A 16 0.22 -0.46 -11.76
N ASN A 17 -1.10 -0.37 -11.60
CA ASN A 17 -1.80 0.92 -11.57
C ASN A 17 -1.71 1.59 -10.20
N GLY A 18 -1.36 0.81 -9.17
CA GLY A 18 -1.28 1.24 -7.79
C GLY A 18 -2.64 1.64 -7.20
N VAL A 19 -2.63 1.90 -5.90
CA VAL A 19 -3.84 2.25 -5.15
C VAL A 19 -3.63 3.57 -4.42
N ILE A 20 -4.57 4.49 -4.59
CA ILE A 20 -4.57 5.76 -3.84
C ILE A 20 -4.80 5.49 -2.35
N VAL A 21 -4.13 6.28 -1.50
CA VAL A 21 -4.22 6.16 -0.03
C VAL A 21 -5.67 6.13 0.50
N SER A 22 -6.59 6.88 -0.12
CA SER A 22 -8.01 6.93 0.30
C SER A 22 -8.78 5.65 -0.04
N ALA A 23 -8.35 4.89 -1.04
CA ALA A 23 -8.92 3.58 -1.35
C ALA A 23 -8.35 2.51 -0.39
N ILE A 24 -7.05 2.58 -0.06
CA ILE A 24 -6.43 1.70 0.94
C ILE A 24 -7.08 1.90 2.30
N SER A 25 -7.26 3.14 2.75
CA SER A 25 -7.94 3.49 4.01
C SER A 25 -9.34 2.89 4.10
N ARG A 26 -10.13 2.93 3.02
CA ARG A 26 -11.47 2.34 2.98
C ARG A 26 -11.45 0.81 3.00
N LYS A 27 -10.57 0.18 2.21
CA LYS A 27 -10.49 -1.29 2.11
C LYS A 27 -9.88 -1.93 3.37
N ALA A 28 -8.81 -1.35 3.92
CA ALA A 28 -8.16 -1.83 5.15
C ALA A 28 -8.88 -1.40 6.44
N ASN A 29 -9.94 -0.57 6.33
CA ASN A 29 -10.69 -0.02 7.46
C ASN A 29 -9.80 0.72 8.49
N LEU A 30 -8.91 1.58 7.98
CA LEU A 30 -7.95 2.35 8.78
C LEU A 30 -8.10 3.84 8.49
N SER A 31 -7.78 4.67 9.48
CA SER A 31 -7.71 6.11 9.26
C SER A 31 -6.61 6.45 8.26
N HIS A 32 -6.78 7.58 7.55
CA HIS A 32 -5.83 8.03 6.53
C HIS A 32 -4.38 8.10 7.03
N TYR A 33 -4.17 8.67 8.22
CA TYR A 33 -2.84 8.78 8.82
C TYR A 33 -2.27 7.42 9.25
N ALA A 34 -3.11 6.51 9.74
CA ALA A 34 -2.67 5.16 10.07
C ALA A 34 -2.19 4.42 8.81
N VAL A 35 -2.90 4.57 7.68
CA VAL A 35 -2.45 4.02 6.39
C VAL A 35 -1.14 4.65 5.96
N LEU A 36 -0.98 5.98 6.05
CA LEU A 36 0.26 6.64 5.66
C LEU A 36 1.48 6.12 6.44
N ASP A 37 1.40 6.05 7.77
CA ASP A 37 2.48 5.52 8.62
C ASP A 37 2.85 4.07 8.25
N LYS A 38 1.83 3.25 7.96
CA LYS A 38 2.03 1.83 7.64
C LYS A 38 2.56 1.64 6.24
N CYS A 39 2.04 2.37 5.25
CA CYS A 39 2.55 2.37 3.89
C CYS A 39 4.00 2.88 3.85
N GLU A 40 4.39 3.89 4.64
CA GLU A 40 5.78 4.34 4.73
C GLU A 40 6.71 3.23 5.23
N LYS A 41 6.32 2.48 6.26
CA LYS A 41 7.07 1.30 6.71
C LYS A 41 7.19 0.22 5.64
N LEU A 42 6.15 0.00 4.83
CA LEU A 42 6.22 -0.92 3.70
C LEU A 42 7.13 -0.41 2.57
N VAL A 43 7.20 0.92 2.37
CA VAL A 43 8.15 1.54 1.44
C VAL A 43 9.59 1.37 1.93
N GLU A 44 9.85 1.64 3.21
CA GLU A 44 11.17 1.43 3.82
C GLU A 44 11.61 -0.04 3.74
N ALA A 45 10.66 -0.97 3.89
CA ALA A 45 10.92 -2.40 3.72
C ALA A 45 11.08 -2.84 2.24
N GLY A 46 10.82 -1.95 1.28
CA GLY A 46 10.86 -2.24 -0.17
C GLY A 46 9.74 -3.16 -0.66
N LEU A 47 8.64 -3.29 0.09
CA LEU A 47 7.50 -4.14 -0.25
C LEU A 47 6.46 -3.40 -1.11
N VAL A 48 6.41 -2.08 -1.00
CA VAL A 48 5.61 -1.21 -1.85
C VAL A 48 6.44 0.01 -2.27
N GLU A 49 6.08 0.64 -3.37
CA GLU A 49 6.62 1.92 -3.82
C GLU A 49 5.55 3.00 -3.69
N SER A 50 5.96 4.23 -3.39
CA SER A 50 5.05 5.38 -3.40
C SER A 50 5.34 6.30 -4.58
N VAL A 51 4.33 6.56 -5.39
CA VAL A 51 4.39 7.53 -6.49
C VAL A 51 3.46 8.69 -6.18
N LYS A 52 3.98 9.90 -6.34
CA LYS A 52 3.23 11.13 -6.14
C LYS A 52 2.85 11.70 -7.50
N ASN A 53 1.55 11.67 -7.80
CA ASN A 53 0.97 12.40 -8.93
C ASN A 53 0.43 13.74 -8.41
N ASP A 54 0.15 14.70 -9.30
CA ASP A 54 -0.16 16.12 -8.98
C ASP A 54 -1.04 16.37 -7.75
N ARG A 55 -2.00 15.48 -7.45
CA ARG A 55 -2.89 15.59 -6.27
C ARG A 55 -2.97 14.36 -5.38
N ASN A 56 -2.38 13.23 -5.79
CA ASN A 56 -2.61 11.94 -5.13
C ASN A 56 -1.29 11.20 -4.87
N ARG A 57 -1.16 10.63 -3.67
CA ARG A 57 -0.14 9.62 -3.37
C ARG A 57 -0.72 8.24 -3.67
N VAL A 58 -0.05 7.52 -4.55
CA VAL A 58 -0.40 6.16 -4.99
C VAL A 58 0.66 5.22 -4.44
N PHE A 59 0.24 4.04 -3.98
CA PHE A 59 1.14 2.97 -3.55
C PHE A 59 1.02 1.76 -4.47
N MET A 60 2.14 1.22 -4.92
CA MET A 60 2.23 0.07 -5.83
C MET A 60 2.99 -1.05 -5.13
N ILE A 61 2.52 -2.30 -5.26
CA ILE A 61 3.29 -3.43 -4.75
C ILE A 61 4.55 -3.66 -5.59
N THR A 62 5.67 -3.99 -4.95
CA THR A 62 6.90 -4.38 -5.64
C THR A 62 6.90 -5.89 -5.92
N GLU A 63 7.83 -6.37 -6.74
CA GLU A 63 8.07 -7.82 -6.89
C GLU A 63 8.43 -8.48 -5.56
N LYS A 64 9.22 -7.79 -4.73
CA LYS A 64 9.54 -8.24 -3.36
C LYS A 64 8.29 -8.32 -2.48
N GLY A 65 7.39 -7.34 -2.58
CA GLY A 65 6.11 -7.33 -1.89
C GLY A 65 5.22 -8.51 -2.28
N LEU A 66 5.16 -8.82 -3.58
CA LEU A 66 4.42 -9.97 -4.09
C LEU A 66 4.98 -11.30 -3.56
N GLN A 67 6.31 -11.45 -3.55
CA GLN A 67 6.97 -12.65 -2.99
C GLN A 67 6.79 -12.78 -1.47
N PHE A 68 6.68 -11.67 -0.76
CA PHE A 68 6.41 -11.68 0.69
C PHE A 68 4.98 -12.09 1.02
N PHE A 69 4.05 -11.88 0.08
CA PHE A 69 2.62 -12.18 0.24
C PHE A 69 2.25 -13.63 -0.17
N GLN A 70 3.03 -14.27 -1.04
CA GLN A 70 2.90 -15.70 -1.38
C GLN A 70 3.33 -16.61 -0.23
#